data_AF-A0A972GDZ5-F1
#
_entry.id   AF-A0A972GDZ5-F1
#
_cell.length_a   1.000
_cell.length_b   1.000
_cell.length_c   1.000
_cell.angle_alpha   90.00
_cell.angle_beta   90.00
_cell.angle_gamma   90.00
#
_symmetry.space_group_name_H-M   'P 1'
#
loop_
_entity.id
_entity.type
_entity.pdbx_description
1 polymer ?
#
loop_
_entity_poly.entity_id
_entity_poly.type
_entity_poly.pdbx_seq_one_letter_code
_entity_poly.pdbx_strand_id
1 'polypeptide(L)'
;MHTPLSSQHILLEQHFPGLQRLISLALSQSDFAARLMREPEQALIHLPKDISLTQEEQVIVLQSQGATHIGDFARRLYINAQTYVQRQHSFPAEEMEP
;
A
#
# COMPACT_ATOMS: atom_id res chain seq x y z
N MET A 1 2.76 -12.39 18.93
CA MET A 1 3.99 -12.25 18.13
C MET A 1 3.97 -10.86 17.51
N HIS A 2 4.77 -9.92 18.03
CA HIS A 2 4.89 -8.57 17.46
C HIS A 2 5.88 -8.64 16.31
N THR A 3 5.41 -8.51 15.07
CA THR A 3 6.31 -8.21 13.95
C THR A 3 6.90 -6.81 14.18
N PRO A 4 8.24 -6.67 14.20
CA PRO A 4 8.85 -5.36 14.41
C PRO A 4 8.44 -4.44 13.25
N LEU A 5 8.11 -3.18 13.55
CA LEU A 5 7.76 -2.16 12.54
C LEU A 5 8.79 -2.09 11.40
N SER A 6 10.05 -2.42 11.69
CA SER A 6 11.13 -2.49 10.70
C SER A 6 10.85 -3.44 9.54
N SER A 7 10.22 -4.60 9.77
CA SER A 7 9.93 -5.56 8.70
C SER A 7 8.79 -5.11 7.78
N GLN A 8 7.86 -4.30 8.30
CA GLN A 8 6.76 -3.74 7.52
C GLN A 8 7.25 -2.62 6.59
N HIS A 9 8.18 -1.80 7.09
CA HIS A 9 8.81 -0.74 6.32
C HIS A 9 9.65 -1.30 5.16
N ILE A 10 10.47 -2.33 5.45
CA ILE A 10 11.30 -3.02 4.44
C ILE A 10 10.43 -3.66 3.35
N LEU A 11 9.24 -4.18 3.69
CA LEU A 11 8.36 -4.82 2.71
C LEU A 11 7.80 -3.82 1.69
N LEU A 12 7.34 -2.63 2.11
CA LEU A 12 6.96 -1.59 1.14
C LEU A 12 8.17 -1.08 0.36
N GLU A 13 9.31 -0.86 1.02
CA GLU A 13 10.53 -0.38 0.34
C GLU A 13 11.02 -1.33 -0.75
N GLN A 14 10.90 -2.65 -0.55
CA GLN A 14 11.39 -3.64 -1.52
C GLN A 14 10.34 -4.09 -2.54
N HIS A 15 9.06 -4.23 -2.15
CA HIS A 15 8.02 -4.78 -3.01
C HIS A 15 7.07 -3.73 -3.59
N PHE A 16 6.89 -2.60 -2.91
CA PHE A 16 5.92 -1.55 -3.29
C PHE A 16 6.47 -0.14 -3.05
N PRO A 17 7.54 0.24 -3.77
CA PRO A 17 8.22 1.53 -3.57
C PRO A 17 7.31 2.73 -3.86
N GLY A 18 6.30 2.57 -4.71
CA GLY A 18 5.29 3.58 -4.99
C GLY A 18 4.43 3.86 -3.76
N LEU A 19 4.01 2.83 -3.03
CA LEU A 19 3.24 2.98 -1.79
C LEU A 19 4.01 3.70 -0.69
N GLN A 20 5.31 3.43 -0.56
CA GLN A 20 6.16 4.15 0.42
C GLN A 20 6.21 5.64 0.10
N ARG A 21 6.39 6.01 -1.18
CA ARG A 21 6.37 7.41 -1.62
C ARG A 21 5.01 8.06 -1.40
N LEU A 22 3.93 7.34 -1.67
CA LEU A 22 2.56 7.80 -1.43
C LEU A 22 2.33 8.15 0.04
N ILE A 23 2.74 7.26 0.95
CA ILE A 23 2.62 7.50 2.40
C ILE A 23 3.52 8.66 2.84
N SER A 24 4.75 8.74 2.34
CA SER A 24 5.67 9.85 2.65
C SER A 24 5.09 11.20 2.21
N LEU A 25 4.46 11.24 1.03
CA LEU A 25 3.76 12.41 0.53
C LEU A 25 2.58 12.77 1.43
N ALA A 26 1.74 11.79 1.79
CA ALA A 26 0.59 12.01 2.65
C ALA A 26 0.97 12.49 4.06
N LEU A 27 2.07 12.00 4.62
CA LEU A 27 2.61 12.49 5.89
C LEU A 27 3.10 13.94 5.80
N SER A 28 3.60 14.35 4.62
CA SER A 28 4.14 15.69 4.37
C SER A 28 3.08 16.69 3.91
N GLN A 29 1.96 16.22 3.34
CA GLN A 29 0.89 17.04 2.77
C GLN A 29 -0.47 16.63 3.35
N SER A 30 -0.95 17.40 4.32
CA SER A 30 -2.20 17.10 5.03
C SER A 30 -3.43 17.11 4.11
N ASP A 31 -3.49 18.00 3.11
CA ASP A 31 -4.57 18.02 2.12
C ASP A 31 -4.58 16.76 1.25
N PHE A 32 -3.41 16.31 0.81
CA PHE A 32 -3.28 15.06 0.06
C PHE A 32 -3.68 13.86 0.92
N ALA A 33 -3.24 13.79 2.18
CA ALA A 33 -3.68 12.75 3.10
C ALA A 33 -5.20 12.74 3.28
N ALA A 34 -5.82 13.90 3.46
CA ALA A 34 -7.26 14.00 3.61
C ALA A 34 -8.01 13.48 2.36
N ARG A 35 -7.52 13.83 1.17
CA ARG A 35 -8.08 13.32 -0.10
C ARG A 35 -7.84 11.82 -0.27
N LEU A 36 -6.63 11.33 0.04
CA LEU A 36 -6.30 9.92 -0.03
C LEU A 36 -7.16 9.06 0.90
N MET A 37 -7.51 9.57 2.08
CA MET A 37 -8.35 8.87 3.04
C MET A 37 -9.85 8.89 2.67
N ARG A 38 -10.35 10.01 2.14
CA ARG A 38 -11.78 10.20 1.82
C ARG A 38 -12.15 9.69 0.43
N GLU A 39 -11.30 9.93 -0.55
CA GLU A 39 -11.52 9.70 -1.97
C GLU A 39 -10.25 9.15 -2.62
N PRO A 40 -9.79 7.95 -2.22
CA PRO A 40 -8.54 7.37 -2.72
C PRO A 40 -8.53 7.22 -4.24
N GLU A 41 -9.66 6.86 -4.86
CA GLU A 41 -9.78 6.78 -6.33
C GLU A 41 -9.43 8.11 -7.02
N GLN A 42 -9.92 9.23 -6.49
CA GLN A 42 -9.63 10.56 -7.02
C GLN A 42 -8.19 10.99 -6.70
N ALA A 43 -7.69 10.66 -5.51
CA ALA A 43 -6.31 10.94 -5.13
C ALA A 43 -5.31 10.21 -6.03
N LEU A 44 -5.64 9.00 -6.47
CA LEU A 44 -4.84 8.19 -7.39
C LEU A 44 -4.81 8.78 -8.82
N ILE A 45 -5.92 9.34 -9.29
CA ILE A 45 -5.99 10.02 -10.61
C ILE A 45 -5.11 11.28 -10.62
N HIS A 46 -5.05 11.99 -9.49
CA HIS A 46 -4.33 13.25 -9.34
C HIS A 46 -2.96 13.10 -8.66
N LEU A 47 -2.31 11.95 -8.82
CA LEU A 47 -0.97 11.75 -8.28
C LEU A 47 0.04 12.75 -8.87
N PRO A 48 0.98 13.24 -8.06
CA PRO A 48 2.11 14.01 -8.57
C PRO A 48 2.88 13.18 -9.58
N LYS A 49 3.42 13.83 -10.62
CA LYS A 49 4.17 13.16 -11.71
C LYS A 49 5.37 12.33 -11.23
N ASP A 50 5.90 12.62 -10.04
CA ASP A 50 7.02 11.91 -9.43
C ASP A 50 6.61 10.59 -8.74
N ILE A 51 5.30 10.41 -8.51
CA ILE A 51 4.74 9.18 -7.93
C ILE A 51 4.05 8.41 -9.05
N SER A 52 4.54 7.20 -9.29
CA SER A 52 3.88 6.21 -10.13
C SER A 52 3.56 5.00 -9.29
N LEU A 53 2.30 4.56 -9.31
CA LEU A 53 1.85 3.35 -8.65
C LEU A 53 1.55 2.29 -9.70
N THR A 54 2.00 1.06 -9.47
CA THR A 54 1.56 -0.09 -10.26
C THR A 54 0.07 -0.36 -10.04
N GLN A 55 -0.52 -1.17 -10.91
CA GLN A 55 -1.93 -1.57 -10.75
C GLN A 55 -2.17 -2.27 -9.40
N GLU A 56 -1.21 -3.05 -8.93
CA GLU A 56 -1.27 -3.78 -7.66
C GLU A 56 -1.24 -2.81 -6.48
N GLU A 57 -0.35 -1.81 -6.54
CA GLU A 57 -0.27 -0.75 -5.55
C GLU A 57 -1.56 0.06 -5.47
N GLN A 58 -2.16 0.40 -6.63
CA GLN A 58 -3.46 1.08 -6.67
C GLN A 58 -4.55 0.24 -6.00
N VAL A 59 -4.62 -1.07 -6.27
CA VAL A 59 -5.57 -1.97 -5.60
C VAL A 59 -5.37 -1.98 -4.09
N ILE A 60 -4.13 -2.06 -3.61
CA ILE A 60 -3.81 -2.03 -2.18
C ILE A 60 -4.26 -0.71 -1.53
N VAL A 61 -4.07 0.43 -2.21
CA VAL A 61 -4.52 1.75 -1.75
C VAL A 61 -6.04 1.80 -1.59
N LEU A 62 -6.78 1.32 -2.61
CA LEU A 62 -8.24 1.30 -2.60
C LEU A 62 -8.79 0.40 -1.49
N GLN A 63 -8.14 -0.73 -1.22
CA GLN A 63 -8.48 -1.61 -0.09
C GLN A 63 -8.23 -1.00 1.29
N SER A 64 -7.44 0.09 1.35
CA SER A 64 -7.05 0.75 2.60
C SER A 64 -7.96 1.94 2.96
N GLN A 65 -9.02 2.16 2.19
CA GLN A 65 -9.98 3.24 2.38
C GLN A 65 -10.76 3.19 3.71
N GLY A 66 -11.41 4.31 4.05
CA GLY A 66 -12.25 4.43 5.25
C GLY A 66 -11.47 4.64 6.55
N ALA A 67 -10.18 4.98 6.45
CA ALA A 67 -9.40 5.43 7.59
C ALA A 67 -9.70 6.90 7.92
N THR A 68 -9.82 7.22 9.21
CA THR A 68 -10.03 8.59 9.69
C THR A 68 -8.71 9.34 9.95
N HIS A 69 -7.61 8.61 10.10
CA HIS A 69 -6.27 9.14 10.35
C HIS A 69 -5.24 8.52 9.41
N ILE A 70 -4.23 9.31 9.02
CA ILE A 70 -3.20 8.87 8.07
C ILE A 70 -2.37 7.71 8.63
N GLY A 71 -2.18 7.65 9.96
CA GLY A 71 -1.53 6.53 10.63
C GLY A 71 -2.31 5.21 10.49
N ASP A 72 -3.64 5.26 10.61
CA ASP A 72 -4.50 4.09 10.39
C ASP A 72 -4.54 3.68 8.92
N PHE A 73 -4.58 4.66 8.02
CA PHE A 73 -4.49 4.42 6.58
C PHE A 73 -3.19 3.71 6.22
N ALA A 74 -2.05 4.22 6.70
CA ALA A 74 -0.74 3.61 6.50
C ALA A 74 -0.71 2.20 7.06
N ARG A 75 -1.18 1.98 8.29
CA ARG A 75 -1.25 0.64 8.90
C ARG A 75 -2.07 -0.34 8.04
N ARG A 76 -3.25 0.06 7.58
CA ARG A 76 -4.11 -0.79 6.71
C ARG A 76 -3.41 -1.11 5.40
N LEU A 77 -2.76 -0.11 4.81
CA LEU A 77 -1.97 -0.27 3.61
C LEU A 77 -0.84 -1.29 3.80
N TYR A 78 -0.11 -1.25 4.92
CA TYR A 78 0.91 -2.25 5.26
C TYR A 78 0.32 -3.67 5.36
N ILE A 79 -0.83 -3.82 6.04
CA ILE A 79 -1.48 -5.13 6.21
C ILE A 79 -1.96 -5.68 4.85
N ASN A 80 -2.55 -4.83 4.00
CA ASN A 80 -3.03 -5.21 2.68
C ASN A 80 -1.86 -5.58 1.75
N ALA A 81 -0.78 -4.81 1.76
CA ALA A 81 0.45 -5.12 1.03
C ALA A 81 1.06 -6.47 1.47
N GLN A 82 1.13 -6.73 2.78
CA GLN A 82 1.60 -8.01 3.30
C GLN A 82 0.70 -9.18 2.90
N THR A 83 -0.62 -8.98 2.92
CA THR A 83 -1.59 -10.01 2.50
C THR A 83 -1.44 -10.31 1.01
N TYR A 84 -1.21 -9.27 0.20
CA TYR A 84 -0.99 -9.40 -1.23
C TYR A 84 0.26 -10.22 -1.54
N VAL A 85 1.41 -9.88 -0.92
CA VAL A 85 2.66 -10.63 -1.09
C VAL A 85 2.52 -12.07 -0.62
N GLN A 86 1.86 -12.31 0.51
CA GLN A 86 1.61 -13.67 0.99
C GLN A 86 0.75 -14.48 0.01
N ARG A 87 -0.29 -13.89 -0.60
CA ARG A 87 -1.08 -14.60 -1.62
C ARG A 87 -0.29 -14.90 -2.90
N GLN A 88 0.61 -13.99 -3.29
CA GLN A 88 1.51 -14.21 -4.42
C GLN A 88 2.55 -15.31 -4.12
N HIS A 89 3.04 -15.40 -2.88
CA HIS A 89 3.99 -16.43 -2.42
C HIS A 89 3.33 -17.76 -2.01
N SER A 90 2.02 -17.80 -1.75
CA SER A 90 1.27 -19.02 -1.42
C SER A 90 0.88 -19.87 -2.63
N PHE A 91 1.41 -19.59 -3.82
CA PHE A 91 1.49 -20.57 -4.91
C PHE A 91 2.89 -21.20 -4.97
N PRO A 92 3.18 -22.24 -4.17
CA PRO A 92 4.14 -23.22 -4.64
C PRO A 92 3.48 -23.93 -5.84
N ALA A 93 4.23 -24.02 -6.92
CA ALA A 93 4.13 -25.03 -7.95
C ALA A 93 3.31 -26.28 -7.53
N GLU A 94 2.03 -26.34 -7.88
CA GLU A 94 1.45 -27.60 -8.32
C GLU A 94 1.86 -27.74 -9.80
N GLU A 95 3.13 -28.10 -9.99
CA GLU A 95 3.57 -28.94 -11.09
C GLU A 95 2.55 -30.08 -11.20
N MET A 96 1.79 -30.13 -12.29
CA MET A 96 2.09 -31.01 -13.41
C MET A 96 2.11 -32.49 -13.00
N GLU A 97 1.13 -33.21 -13.56
CA GLU A 97 1.04 -34.68 -13.76
C GLU A 97 0.37 -35.49 -12.61
N PRO A 98 -0.38 -36.58 -12.92
CA PRO A 98 -0.33 -37.45 -14.11
C PRO A 98 -1.41 -37.25 -15.19
#